data_AF-A0A098EPU7-F1
#
_entry.id   AF-A0A098EPU7-F1
#
_cell.length_a   1.000
_cell.length_b   1.000
_cell.length_c   1.000
_cell.angle_alpha   90.00
_cell.angle_beta   90.00
_cell.angle_gamma   90.00
#
_symmetry.space_group_name_H-M   'P 1'
#
loop_
_entity.id
_entity.type
_entity.pdbx_description
1 polymer ?
#
loop_
_entity_poly.entity_id
_entity_poly.type
_entity_poly.pdbx_seq_one_letter_code
_entity_poly.pdbx_strand_id
1 'polypeptide(L)'
;MIPMEWLLIELIVLVLLLNIRAIVVLIQNKQRREELSEDAALIHQGMEEFVEKIEKENEELYQKLADYIKVKEDKFEKRIRLLEKQLAAGRTDAPEPPEVSEKQETGPLFAGTGSHQEQVSKLYKQGFAPKQIAKVLKMEHGEVELIVNMLKKKKSYQK
;
A
#
# COMPACT_ATOMS: atom_id res chain seq x y z
N MET A 1 48.78 -52.99 32.28
CA MET A 1 48.93 -52.55 30.87
C MET A 1 47.59 -52.38 30.14
N ILE A 2 46.53 -53.07 30.56
CA ILE A 2 45.19 -53.02 29.95
C ILE A 2 44.49 -51.63 29.91
N PRO A 3 44.63 -50.70 30.88
CA PRO A 3 43.81 -49.47 30.86
C PRO A 3 44.19 -48.48 29.76
N MET A 4 45.44 -48.50 29.29
CA MET A 4 45.91 -47.60 28.22
C MET A 4 45.30 -47.93 26.86
N GLU A 5 45.06 -49.22 26.59
CA GLU A 5 44.47 -49.66 25.31
C GLU A 5 42.98 -49.28 25.23
N TRP A 6 42.25 -49.37 26.33
CA TRP A 6 40.86 -48.93 26.41
C TRP A 6 40.69 -47.42 26.22
N LEU A 7 41.58 -46.60 26.81
CA LEU A 7 41.59 -45.15 26.59
C LEU A 7 41.88 -44.79 25.13
N LEU A 8 42.75 -45.55 24.46
CA LEU A 8 43.06 -45.38 23.04
C LEU A 8 41.84 -45.69 22.16
N ILE A 9 41.11 -46.77 22.46
CA ILE A 9 39.87 -47.13 21.76
C ILE A 9 38.81 -46.05 21.95
N GLU A 10 38.63 -45.56 23.18
CA GLU A 10 37.66 -44.50 23.49
C GLU A 10 37.97 -43.20 22.73
N LEU A 11 39.24 -42.80 22.66
CA LEU A 11 39.69 -41.64 21.90
C LEU A 11 39.40 -41.78 20.41
N ILE A 12 39.65 -42.95 19.83
CA ILE A 12 39.40 -43.23 18.41
C ILE A 12 37.89 -43.15 18.11
N VAL A 13 37.05 -43.73 18.97
CA VAL A 13 35.59 -43.66 18.84
C VAL A 13 35.09 -42.22 18.95
N LEU A 14 35.64 -41.42 19.86
CA LEU A 14 35.31 -40.00 20.00
C LEU A 14 35.64 -39.22 18.72
N VAL A 15 36.83 -39.41 18.16
CA VAL A 15 37.26 -38.75 16.91
C VAL A 15 36.37 -39.17 15.73
N LEU A 16 35.98 -40.45 15.65
CA LEU A 16 35.03 -40.93 14.65
C LEU A 16 33.66 -40.24 14.77
N LEU A 17 33.13 -40.11 15.99
CA LEU A 17 31.85 -39.44 16.23
C LEU A 17 31.89 -37.96 15.84
N LEU A 18 32.98 -37.26 16.15
CA LEU A 18 33.18 -35.86 15.76
C LEU A 18 33.26 -35.71 14.23
N ASN A 19 33.95 -36.62 13.54
CA ASN A 19 34.02 -36.62 12.08
C ASN A 19 32.64 -36.87 11.45
N ILE A 20 31.88 -37.85 11.96
CA ILE A 20 30.52 -38.13 11.47
C ILE A 20 29.62 -36.91 11.69
N ARG A 21 29.66 -36.29 12.88
CA ARG A 21 28.92 -35.04 13.17
C ARG A 21 29.30 -33.92 12.21
N ALA A 22 30.59 -33.74 11.93
CA ALA A 22 31.08 -32.72 11.01
C ALA A 22 30.55 -32.94 9.59
N ILE A 23 30.57 -34.18 9.10
CA ILE A 23 30.04 -34.54 7.78
C ILE A 23 28.53 -34.28 7.71
N VAL A 24 27.76 -34.66 8.74
CA VAL A 24 26.32 -34.42 8.81
C VAL A 24 26.00 -32.92 8.79
N VAL A 25 26.73 -32.11 9.56
CA VAL A 25 26.56 -30.64 9.57
C VAL A 25 26.88 -30.04 8.20
N LEU A 26 27.91 -30.54 7.53
CA LEU A 26 28.31 -30.07 6.20
C LEU A 26 27.22 -30.37 5.16
N ILE A 27 26.62 -31.56 5.20
CA ILE A 27 25.51 -31.96 4.33
C ILE A 27 24.27 -31.09 4.60
N GLN A 28 23.89 -30.90 5.87
CA GLN A 28 22.75 -30.06 6.23
C GLN A 28 22.93 -28.60 5.79
N ASN A 29 24.15 -28.07 5.93
CA ASN A 29 24.45 -26.71 5.52
C ASN A 29 24.43 -26.55 3.99
N LYS A 30 24.87 -27.57 3.24
CA LYS A 30 24.72 -27.58 1.77
C LYS A 30 23.26 -27.61 1.35
N GLN A 31 22.45 -28.48 1.95
CA GLN A 31 21.01 -28.56 1.67
C GLN A 31 20.29 -27.23 1.97
N ARG A 32 20.55 -26.61 3.12
CA ARG A 32 19.98 -25.29 3.44
C ARG A 32 20.39 -24.21 2.45
N ARG A 33 21.63 -24.25 1.93
CA ARG A 33 22.10 -23.27 0.94
C ARG A 33 21.44 -23.46 -0.41
N GLU A 34 21.20 -24.70 -0.83
CA GLU A 34 20.47 -25.01 -2.05
C GLU A 34 19.00 -24.57 -1.92
N GLU A 35 18.34 -24.90 -0.81
CA GLU A 35 16.96 -24.47 -0.50
C GLU A 35 16.84 -22.94 -0.50
N LEU A 36 17.75 -22.23 0.17
CA LEU A 36 17.78 -20.76 0.15
C LEU A 36 18.04 -20.18 -1.25
N SER A 37 18.79 -20.88 -2.10
CA SER A 37 19.05 -20.42 -3.48
C SER A 37 17.83 -20.62 -4.38
N GLU A 38 17.08 -21.69 -4.17
CA GLU A 38 15.82 -21.96 -4.88
C GLU A 38 14.74 -20.96 -4.45
N ASP A 39 14.61 -20.70 -3.15
CA ASP A 39 13.74 -19.66 -2.60
C ASP A 39 14.11 -18.27 -3.14
N ALA A 40 15.39 -17.93 -3.21
CA ALA A 40 15.84 -16.67 -3.79
C ALA A 40 15.43 -16.55 -5.26
N ALA A 41 15.57 -17.62 -6.05
CA ALA A 41 15.16 -17.63 -7.45
C ALA A 41 13.64 -17.43 -7.62
N LEU A 42 12.83 -18.09 -6.78
CA LEU A 42 11.38 -17.90 -6.76
C LEU A 42 10.98 -16.47 -6.38
N ILE A 43 11.68 -15.86 -5.42
CA ILE A 43 11.48 -14.45 -5.04
C ILE A 43 11.83 -13.52 -6.20
N HIS A 44 12.91 -13.78 -6.93
CA HIS A 44 13.29 -12.99 -8.10
C HIS A 44 12.24 -13.07 -9.21
N GLN A 45 11.70 -14.26 -9.47
CA GLN A 45 10.62 -14.44 -10.43
C GLN A 45 9.33 -13.69 -10.01
N GLY A 46 8.93 -13.82 -8.74
CA GLY A 46 7.79 -13.07 -8.21
C GLY A 46 8.00 -11.55 -8.22
N MET A 47 9.25 -11.10 -8.12
CA MET A 47 9.61 -9.68 -8.21
C MET A 47 9.46 -9.15 -9.63
N GLU A 48 9.83 -9.91 -10.65
CA GLU A 48 9.61 -9.51 -12.06
C GLU A 48 8.11 -9.34 -12.36
N GLU A 49 7.28 -10.31 -11.98
CA GLU A 49 5.81 -10.21 -12.13
C GLU A 49 5.22 -9.03 -11.36
N PHE A 50 5.76 -8.75 -10.16
CA PHE A 50 5.32 -7.60 -9.37
C PHE A 50 5.70 -6.27 -10.03
N VAL A 51 6.91 -6.16 -10.59
CA VAL A 51 7.36 -4.96 -11.30
C VAL A 51 6.50 -4.73 -12.55
N GLU A 52 6.25 -5.77 -13.34
CA GLU A 52 5.39 -5.68 -14.53
C GLU A 52 3.97 -5.22 -14.16
N LYS A 53 3.41 -5.74 -13.05
CA LYS A 53 2.10 -5.31 -12.56
C LYS A 53 2.10 -3.84 -12.13
N ILE A 54 3.15 -3.38 -11.44
CA ILE A 54 3.30 -1.98 -11.03
C ILE A 54 3.40 -1.06 -12.25
N GLU A 55 4.22 -1.42 -13.24
CA GLU A 55 4.38 -0.64 -14.46
C GLU A 55 3.05 -0.49 -15.20
N LYS A 56 2.31 -1.59 -15.35
CA LYS A 56 0.99 -1.59 -15.98
C LYS A 56 -0.04 -0.77 -15.21
N GLU A 57 -0.11 -0.91 -13.88
CA GLU A 57 -1.01 -0.11 -13.06
C GLU A 57 -0.66 1.39 -13.16
N ASN A 58 0.61 1.73 -13.20
CA ASN A 58 1.07 3.11 -13.33
C ASN A 58 0.69 3.71 -14.70
N GLU A 59 0.91 2.98 -15.80
CA GLU A 59 0.47 3.36 -17.15
C GLU A 59 -1.04 3.62 -17.20
N GLU A 60 -1.85 2.74 -16.59
CA GLU A 60 -3.30 2.90 -16.52
C GLU A 60 -3.71 4.14 -15.71
N LEU A 61 -3.00 4.45 -14.62
CA LEU A 61 -3.22 5.68 -13.85
C LEU A 61 -2.89 6.93 -14.68
N TYR A 62 -1.79 6.93 -15.43
CA TYR A 62 -1.43 8.05 -16.30
C TYR A 62 -2.48 8.28 -17.40
N GLN A 63 -2.98 7.20 -18.02
CA GLN A 63 -4.06 7.29 -19.00
C GLN A 63 -5.34 7.88 -18.40
N LYS A 64 -5.76 7.40 -17.22
CA LYS A 64 -6.92 7.95 -16.52
C LYS A 64 -6.76 9.43 -16.17
N LEU A 65 -5.55 9.85 -15.78
CA LEU A 65 -5.26 11.24 -15.49
C LEU A 65 -5.34 12.11 -16.76
N ALA A 66 -4.74 11.65 -17.86
CA ALA A 66 -4.79 12.34 -19.15
C ALA A 66 -6.23 12.47 -19.66
N ASP A 67 -7.02 11.39 -19.56
CA ASP A 67 -8.44 11.40 -19.93
C ASP A 67 -9.24 12.37 -19.06
N TYR A 68 -8.99 12.39 -17.75
CA TYR A 68 -9.67 13.31 -16.83
C TYR A 68 -9.33 14.78 -17.13
N ILE A 69 -8.08 15.08 -17.43
CA ILE A 69 -7.64 16.42 -17.84
C ILE A 69 -8.35 16.83 -19.14
N LYS A 70 -8.34 15.96 -20.15
CA LYS A 70 -8.97 16.22 -21.45
C LYS A 70 -10.48 16.46 -21.34
N VAL A 71 -11.18 15.66 -20.54
CA VAL A 71 -12.61 15.85 -20.27
C VAL A 71 -12.87 17.17 -19.55
N LYS A 72 -12.00 17.55 -18.61
CA LYS A 72 -12.09 18.86 -17.94
C LYS A 72 -11.86 20.01 -18.92
N GLU A 73 -10.83 19.92 -19.76
CA GLU A 73 -10.52 20.93 -20.78
C GLU A 73 -11.68 21.13 -21.74
N ASP A 74 -12.25 20.05 -22.29
CA ASP A 74 -13.41 20.14 -23.19
C ASP A 74 -14.65 20.74 -22.48
N LYS A 75 -14.84 20.42 -21.19
CA LYS A 75 -15.91 21.02 -20.38
C LYS A 75 -15.69 22.52 -20.16
N PHE A 76 -14.44 22.95 -19.93
CA PHE A 76 -14.10 24.36 -19.80
C PHE A 76 -14.24 25.10 -21.12
N GLU A 77 -13.79 24.52 -22.23
CA GLU A 77 -13.92 25.11 -23.56
C GLU A 77 -15.39 25.30 -23.96
N LYS A 78 -16.25 24.30 -23.68
CA LYS A 78 -17.71 24.43 -23.87
C LYS A 78 -18.32 25.54 -23.03
N ARG A 79 -17.87 25.71 -21.78
CA ARG A 79 -18.33 26.81 -20.92
C ARG A 79 -17.87 28.17 -21.43
N ILE A 80 -16.63 28.29 -21.88
CA ILE A 80 -16.09 29.52 -22.47
C ILE A 80 -16.88 29.90 -23.71
N ARG A 81 -17.10 28.98 -24.66
CA ARG A 81 -17.90 29.24 -25.86
C ARG A 81 -19.35 29.63 -25.55
N LEU A 82 -19.93 29.05 -24.50
CA LEU A 82 -21.29 29.38 -24.06
C LEU A 82 -21.35 30.78 -23.45
N LEU A 83 -20.36 31.16 -22.65
CA LEU A 83 -20.22 32.50 -22.09
C LEU A 83 -19.94 33.55 -23.18
N GLU A 84 -19.08 33.26 -24.16
CA GLU A 84 -18.84 34.12 -25.32
C GLU A 84 -20.12 34.32 -26.14
N LYS A 85 -20.91 33.26 -26.35
CA LYS A 85 -22.19 33.36 -27.07
C LYS A 85 -23.24 34.16 -26.29
N GLN A 86 -23.26 34.06 -24.96
CA GLN A 86 -24.13 34.87 -24.10
C GLN A 86 -23.69 36.35 -24.09
N LEU A 87 -22.39 36.61 -24.08
CA LEU A 87 -21.82 37.95 -24.18
C LEU A 87 -22.12 38.59 -25.55
N ALA A 88 -21.96 37.82 -26.64
CA ALA A 88 -22.23 38.25 -28.01
C ALA A 88 -23.73 38.44 -28.30
N ALA A 89 -24.62 37.76 -27.57
CA ALA A 89 -26.07 37.91 -27.69
C ALA A 89 -26.62 39.14 -26.94
N GLY A 90 -25.75 40.00 -26.38
CA GLY A 90 -26.16 41.27 -25.76
C GLY A 90 -27.08 41.10 -24.56
N ARG A 91 -27.12 39.92 -23.94
CA ARG A 91 -27.94 39.65 -22.76
C ARG A 91 -27.11 39.90 -21.51
N THR A 92 -27.08 41.14 -21.09
CA THR A 92 -26.55 41.58 -19.78
C THR A 92 -27.53 41.22 -18.66
N ASP A 93 -28.09 40.00 -18.68
CA ASP A 93 -28.67 39.42 -17.48
C ASP A 93 -27.51 38.71 -16.80
N ALA A 94 -26.84 39.42 -15.88
CA ALA A 94 -25.92 38.81 -14.95
C ALA A 94 -26.66 37.65 -14.27
N PRO A 95 -26.29 36.37 -14.51
CA PRO A 95 -26.65 35.34 -13.58
C PRO A 95 -25.79 35.64 -12.36
N GLU A 96 -26.43 36.08 -11.29
CA GLU A 96 -25.89 36.01 -9.94
C GLU A 96 -25.07 34.71 -9.85
N PRO A 97 -23.74 34.79 -9.59
CA PRO A 97 -22.91 33.61 -9.60
C PRO A 97 -23.53 32.63 -8.61
N PRO A 98 -23.92 31.40 -9.03
CA PRO A 98 -24.25 30.39 -8.04
C PRO A 98 -23.01 30.28 -7.19
N GLU A 99 -23.11 30.52 -5.88
CA GLU A 99 -22.04 30.41 -4.90
C GLU A 99 -21.19 29.17 -5.23
N VAL A 100 -20.14 29.40 -6.01
CA VAL A 100 -19.13 28.39 -6.24
C VAL A 100 -18.38 28.49 -4.95
N SER A 101 -18.67 27.55 -4.05
CA SER A 101 -17.89 27.32 -2.85
C SER A 101 -16.48 26.94 -3.32
N GLU A 102 -15.69 27.96 -3.66
CA GLU A 102 -14.25 27.95 -3.72
C GLU A 102 -13.78 27.69 -2.28
N LYS A 103 -13.75 26.43 -1.89
CA LYS A 103 -12.73 25.96 -0.96
C LYS A 103 -11.60 25.37 -1.77
N GLN A 104 -10.87 26.27 -2.40
CA GLN A 104 -9.45 26.06 -2.70
C GLN A 104 -8.71 26.34 -1.39
N GLU A 105 -8.54 25.31 -0.55
CA GLU A 105 -7.57 25.34 0.54
C GLU A 105 -6.44 24.37 0.20
N THR A 106 -5.44 24.90 -0.50
CA THR A 106 -4.07 24.41 -0.39
C THR A 106 -3.56 24.64 1.04
N GLY A 107 -3.50 23.58 1.84
CA GLY A 107 -2.73 23.45 3.10
C GLY A 107 -3.36 24.05 4.36
N PRO A 108 -3.27 23.38 5.54
CA PRO A 108 -2.13 22.57 5.97
C PRO A 108 -2.47 21.08 6.16
N LEU A 109 -1.64 20.23 5.56
CA LEU A 109 -1.34 18.90 6.10
C LEU A 109 -1.04 19.05 7.61
N PHE A 110 -1.74 18.27 8.45
CA PHE A 110 -1.45 18.05 9.88
C PHE A 110 -1.91 19.08 10.94
N ALA A 111 -3.13 19.64 10.88
CA ALA A 111 -3.68 20.39 12.02
C ALA A 111 -5.04 19.89 12.60
N GLY A 112 -5.74 18.96 11.94
CA GLY A 112 -7.10 18.55 12.35
C GLY A 112 -7.39 17.05 12.45
N THR A 113 -6.38 16.19 12.27
CA THR A 113 -6.56 14.74 12.11
C THR A 113 -7.17 14.02 13.31
N GLY A 114 -7.02 14.55 14.53
CA GLY A 114 -7.57 13.94 15.74
C GLY A 114 -9.11 13.87 15.76
N SER A 115 -9.80 14.96 15.39
CA SER A 115 -11.26 15.05 15.45
C SER A 115 -11.94 14.15 14.42
N HIS A 116 -11.41 14.15 13.19
CA HIS A 116 -11.97 13.35 12.10
C HIS A 116 -11.71 11.85 12.27
N GLN A 117 -10.54 11.47 12.79
CA GLN A 117 -10.21 10.08 13.09
C GLN A 117 -11.15 9.50 14.15
N GLU A 118 -11.50 10.27 15.19
CA GLU A 118 -12.45 9.86 16.21
C GLU A 118 -13.86 9.68 15.63
N GLN A 119 -14.32 10.60 14.78
CA GLN A 119 -15.64 10.53 14.15
C GLN A 119 -15.77 9.34 13.19
N VAL A 120 -14.75 9.09 12.36
CA VAL A 120 -14.66 7.89 11.51
C VAL A 120 -14.67 6.63 12.37
N SER A 121 -13.94 6.61 13.50
CA SER A 121 -13.91 5.46 14.39
C SER A 121 -15.26 5.15 15.05
N LYS A 122 -16.06 6.18 15.40
CA LYS A 122 -17.40 6.03 15.98
C LYS A 122 -18.38 5.48 14.96
N LEU A 123 -18.41 6.05 13.75
CA LEU A 123 -19.28 5.59 12.67
C LEU A 123 -18.89 4.18 12.19
N TYR A 124 -17.60 3.86 12.13
CA TYR A 124 -17.15 2.52 11.78
C TYR A 124 -17.52 1.48 12.85
N LYS A 125 -17.42 1.82 14.14
CA LYS A 125 -17.91 0.97 15.25
C LYS A 125 -19.42 0.77 15.21
N GLN A 126 -20.18 1.72 14.68
CA GLN A 126 -21.63 1.64 14.47
C GLN A 126 -22.02 0.80 13.24
N GLY A 127 -21.05 0.27 12.49
CA GLY A 127 -21.31 -0.62 11.35
C GLY A 127 -21.54 0.10 10.01
N PHE A 128 -21.31 1.41 9.93
CA PHE A 128 -21.45 2.15 8.68
C PHE A 128 -20.38 1.74 7.67
N ALA A 129 -20.77 1.64 6.39
CA ALA A 129 -19.82 1.35 5.32
C ALA A 129 -18.89 2.55 5.08
N PRO A 130 -17.60 2.34 4.73
CA PRO A 130 -16.65 3.43 4.48
C PRO A 130 -17.12 4.45 3.43
N LYS A 131 -17.90 4.01 2.43
CA LYS A 131 -18.52 4.88 1.42
C LYS A 131 -19.59 5.81 2.02
N GLN A 132 -20.33 5.34 3.01
CA GLN A 132 -21.35 6.13 3.72
C GLN A 132 -20.69 7.11 4.69
N ILE A 133 -19.64 6.67 5.38
CA ILE A 133 -18.84 7.51 6.29
C ILE A 133 -18.21 8.68 5.52
N ALA A 134 -17.64 8.43 4.33
CA ALA A 134 -17.09 9.47 3.46
C ALA A 134 -18.15 10.51 3.06
N LYS A 135 -19.37 10.06 2.72
CA LYS A 135 -20.49 10.94 2.36
C LYS A 135 -20.99 11.78 3.55
N VAL A 136 -21.04 11.20 4.74
CA VAL A 136 -21.51 11.88 5.97
C VAL A 136 -20.48 12.89 6.48
N LEU A 137 -19.19 12.55 6.42
CA LEU A 137 -18.12 13.42 6.90
C LEU A 137 -17.58 14.39 5.84
N LYS A 138 -18.07 14.32 4.60
CA LYS A 138 -17.54 15.07 3.45
C LYS A 138 -16.03 14.87 3.29
N MET A 139 -15.56 13.65 3.53
CA MET A 139 -14.15 13.27 3.42
C MET A 139 -13.94 12.41 2.18
N GLU A 140 -12.73 12.39 1.65
CA GLU A 140 -12.42 11.54 0.50
C GLU A 140 -12.53 10.06 0.90
N HIS A 141 -13.03 9.23 -0.03
CA HIS A 141 -13.23 7.81 0.25
C HIS A 141 -11.93 7.11 0.68
N GLY A 142 -10.81 7.50 0.08
CA GLY A 142 -9.47 6.98 0.41
C GLY A 142 -9.01 7.35 1.83
N GLU A 143 -9.32 8.55 2.31
CA GLU A 143 -8.97 8.97 3.68
C GLU A 143 -9.71 8.14 4.74
N VAL A 144 -11.00 7.88 4.50
CA VAL A 144 -11.82 7.04 5.39
C VAL A 144 -11.34 5.59 5.37
N GLU A 145 -10.99 5.07 4.20
CA GLU A 145 -10.45 3.71 4.06
C GLU A 145 -9.10 3.55 4.76
N LEU A 146 -8.22 4.55 4.64
CA LEU A 146 -6.93 4.59 5.35
C LEU A 146 -7.11 4.60 6.87
N ILE A 147 -8.04 5.41 7.40
CA ILE A 147 -8.35 5.45 8.83
C ILE A 147 -8.91 4.10 9.30
N VAL A 148 -9.83 3.50 8.55
CA VAL A 148 -10.39 2.17 8.88
C VAL A 148 -9.30 1.10 8.88
N ASN A 149 -8.37 1.13 7.92
CA ASN A 149 -7.27 0.18 7.84
C ASN A 149 -6.30 0.35 9.02
N MET A 150 -5.95 1.60 9.38
CA MET A 150 -5.16 1.89 10.58
C MET A 150 -5.85 1.40 11.87
N LEU A 151 -7.18 1.56 11.98
CA LEU A 151 -7.94 1.07 13.14
C LEU A 151 -7.98 -0.45 13.23
N LYS A 152 -8.13 -1.17 12.11
CA LYS A 152 -8.06 -2.64 12.07
C LYS A 152 -6.67 -3.13 12.49
N LYS A 153 -5.61 -2.51 11.97
CA LYS A 153 -4.23 -2.85 12.30
C LYS A 153 -3.93 -2.62 13.79
N LYS A 154 -4.39 -1.49 14.36
CA LYS A 154 -4.25 -1.19 15.80
C LYS A 154 -4.96 -2.20 16.69
N LYS A 155 -6.17 -2.66 16.32
CA LYS A 155 -6.87 -3.73 17.05
C LYS A 155 -6.14 -5.07 16.98
N SER A 156 -5.47 -5.36 15.86
CA SER A 156 -4.71 -6.60 15.69
C SER A 156 -3.46 -6.66 16.57
N TYR A 157 -2.83 -5.52 16.87
CA TYR A 157 -1.66 -5.45 17.77
C TYR A 157 -2.02 -5.37 19.26
N GLN A 158 -3.29 -5.13 19.60
CA GLN A 158 -3.78 -5.10 20.99
C GLN A 158 -4.44 -6.41 21.45
N LYS A 159 -4.36 -7.46 20.63
CA LYS A 159 -4.73 -8.83 20.98
C LYS A 159 -3.46 -9.63 21.24
#